data_AF-X6M9Z2-F1
#
_entry.id   AF-X6M9Z2-F1
#
_cell.length_a   1.000
_cell.length_b   1.000
_cell.length_c   1.000
_cell.angle_alpha   90.00
_cell.angle_beta   90.00
_cell.angle_gamma   90.00
#
_symmetry.space_group_name_H-M   'P 1'
#
loop_
_entity.id
_entity.type
_entity.pdbx_description
1 polymer ?
#
loop_
_entity_poly.entity_id
_entity_poly.type
_entity_poly.pdbx_seq_one_letter_code
_entity_poly.pdbx_strand_id
1 'polypeptide(L)'
;MPLEYNSHWSMYLIDAYTITITTADVLTDGLVMMEYYKENRQVFFWIGIGNLVVVQLCYCYMFMVNYAADKNNMYRLLMALIVLPISPFLPFILYWTTLPDNSLLVLFHKLDLLTNEKVAMGFPNKRNKENVTYINEQIVERLDANLGFVVEAFVEAFPQSLIQSIALIYTSQFNPVKILSIMLSLINLVTKLFMYFPSLHLSLSLFNCFSVLCDHVGMFVILCWVFLAPTYTGNHLEASFFTTFGNVSWFGQLWFCKIFVCNSLLALSLPLIFCGKIATKIYAELVVGREHLIGRCEHAAIVITLLLFVVMAFGVGSFVLFFVIEIPFFSAIAFHFHFVSVKRYKYAL
;
A
#
# COMPACT_ATOMS: atom_id res chain seq x y z
N MET A 1 2.23 -18.67 -35.74
CA MET A 1 2.42 -17.21 -35.88
C MET A 1 1.16 -16.33 -35.88
N PRO A 2 -0.10 -16.80 -35.69
CA PRO A 2 -1.23 -15.90 -35.41
C PRO A 2 -1.49 -15.63 -33.91
N LEU A 3 -0.71 -16.25 -33.00
CA LEU A 3 -0.88 -16.09 -31.55
C LEU A 3 -0.28 -14.78 -30.99
N GLU A 4 0.66 -14.14 -31.69
CA GLU A 4 1.31 -12.90 -31.22
C GLU A 4 0.46 -11.64 -31.44
N TYR A 5 -0.47 -11.64 -32.40
CA TYR A 5 -1.29 -10.44 -32.65
C TYR A 5 -2.42 -10.27 -31.61
N ASN A 6 -2.97 -11.38 -31.12
CA ASN A 6 -4.05 -11.34 -30.12
C ASN A 6 -3.56 -10.95 -28.71
N SER A 7 -2.26 -11.05 -28.43
CA SER A 7 -1.72 -10.73 -27.10
C SER A 7 -1.63 -9.22 -26.83
N HIS A 8 -1.47 -8.38 -27.86
CA HIS A 8 -1.39 -6.93 -27.67
C HIS A 8 -2.73 -6.32 -27.27
N TRP A 9 -3.83 -6.73 -27.90
CA TRP A 9 -5.17 -6.22 -27.59
C TRP A 9 -5.62 -6.58 -26.17
N SER A 10 -5.31 -7.79 -25.70
CA SER A 10 -5.65 -8.18 -24.34
C SER A 10 -4.88 -7.39 -23.30
N MET A 11 -3.61 -7.02 -23.56
CA MET A 11 -2.83 -6.15 -22.67
C MET A 11 -3.47 -4.76 -22.56
N TYR A 12 -3.78 -4.11 -23.70
CA TYR A 12 -4.42 -2.79 -23.67
C TYR A 12 -5.77 -2.78 -22.95
N LEU A 13 -6.56 -3.86 -23.07
CA LEU A 13 -7.82 -4.00 -22.35
C LEU A 13 -7.61 -4.14 -20.83
N ILE A 14 -6.60 -4.90 -20.41
CA ILE A 14 -6.24 -5.03 -18.99
C ILE A 14 -5.76 -3.69 -18.44
N ASP A 15 -4.93 -2.96 -19.18
CA ASP A 15 -4.44 -1.65 -18.75
C ASP A 15 -5.58 -0.63 -18.63
N ALA A 16 -6.48 -0.58 -19.62
CA ALA A 16 -7.66 0.27 -19.59
C ALA A 16 -8.58 -0.06 -18.42
N TYR A 17 -8.76 -1.35 -18.12
CA TYR A 17 -9.52 -1.83 -16.96
C TYR A 17 -8.87 -1.38 -15.65
N THR A 18 -7.56 -1.58 -15.49
CA THR A 18 -6.82 -1.17 -14.30
C THR A 18 -6.87 0.34 -14.08
N ILE A 19 -6.68 1.14 -15.15
CA ILE A 19 -6.80 2.60 -15.10
C ILE A 19 -8.21 3.01 -14.65
N THR A 20 -9.24 2.37 -15.21
CA THR A 20 -10.65 2.69 -14.91
C THR A 20 -10.98 2.39 -13.45
N ILE A 21 -10.62 1.21 -12.95
CA ILE A 21 -10.86 0.83 -11.55
C ILE A 21 -10.11 1.72 -10.60
N THR A 22 -8.84 1.96 -10.88
CA THR A 22 -7.98 2.82 -10.08
C THR A 22 -8.58 4.22 -9.95
N THR A 23 -9.01 4.80 -11.08
CA THR A 23 -9.65 6.11 -11.09
C THR A 23 -10.97 6.10 -10.31
N ALA A 24 -11.78 5.05 -10.49
CA ALA A 24 -13.05 4.92 -9.78
C ALA A 24 -12.84 4.82 -8.26
N ASP A 25 -11.85 4.06 -7.81
CA ASP A 25 -11.48 3.86 -6.41
C ASP A 25 -11.12 5.19 -5.73
N VAL A 26 -10.16 5.93 -6.30
CA VAL A 26 -9.74 7.25 -5.81
C VAL A 26 -10.91 8.24 -5.74
N LEU A 27 -11.77 8.24 -6.77
CA LEU A 27 -12.96 9.10 -6.78
C LEU A 27 -13.94 8.70 -5.67
N THR A 28 -14.22 7.41 -5.49
CA THR A 28 -15.12 6.95 -4.43
C THR A 28 -14.55 7.23 -3.05
N ASP A 29 -13.25 7.08 -2.85
CA ASP A 29 -12.58 7.40 -1.58
C ASP A 29 -12.71 8.89 -1.26
N GLY A 30 -12.52 9.77 -2.25
CA GLY A 30 -12.73 11.21 -2.11
C GLY A 30 -14.20 11.56 -1.76
N LEU A 31 -15.16 10.87 -2.38
CA LEU A 31 -16.58 11.05 -2.06
C LEU A 31 -16.91 10.61 -0.63
N VAL A 32 -16.37 9.49 -0.17
CA VAL A 32 -16.56 9.01 1.21
C VAL A 32 -15.93 9.98 2.22
N MET A 33 -14.76 10.56 1.92
CA MET A 33 -14.16 11.60 2.78
C MET A 33 -15.04 12.84 2.86
N MET A 34 -15.58 13.31 1.72
CA MET A 34 -16.51 14.43 1.70
C MET A 34 -17.77 14.12 2.53
N GLU A 35 -18.26 12.88 2.50
CA GLU A 35 -19.39 12.44 3.32
C GLU A 35 -19.06 12.48 4.82
N TYR A 36 -17.91 11.96 5.25
CA TYR A 36 -17.49 12.06 6.65
C TYR A 36 -17.39 13.51 7.13
N TYR A 37 -16.92 14.42 6.29
CA TYR A 37 -16.91 15.84 6.62
C TYR A 37 -18.33 16.40 6.81
N LYS A 38 -19.25 16.11 5.87
CA LYS A 38 -20.66 16.56 5.93
C LYS A 38 -21.42 15.98 7.12
N GLU A 39 -21.12 14.73 7.51
CA GLU A 39 -21.73 14.05 8.66
C GLU A 39 -21.10 14.44 10.01
N ASN A 40 -20.22 15.46 10.05
CA ASN A 40 -19.46 15.87 11.23
C ASN A 40 -18.61 14.73 11.86
N ARG A 41 -18.20 13.75 11.05
CA ARG A 41 -17.30 12.65 11.44
C ARG A 41 -15.85 13.04 11.22
N GLN A 42 -15.43 14.13 11.87
CA GLN A 42 -14.13 14.79 11.65
C GLN A 42 -12.92 13.85 11.83
N VAL A 43 -12.98 12.91 12.79
CA VAL A 43 -11.87 11.97 13.04
C VAL A 43 -11.59 11.10 11.82
N PHE A 44 -12.61 10.46 11.26
CA PHE A 44 -12.45 9.61 10.07
C PHE A 44 -12.05 10.42 8.83
N PHE A 45 -12.58 11.64 8.70
CA PHE A 45 -12.16 12.58 7.66
C PHE A 45 -10.66 12.88 7.72
N TRP A 46 -10.15 13.32 8.88
CA TRP A 46 -8.73 13.67 9.01
C TRP A 46 -7.79 12.48 8.88
N ILE A 47 -8.18 11.30 9.37
CA ILE A 47 -7.38 10.07 9.19
C ILE A 47 -7.31 9.69 7.71
N GLY A 48 -8.44 9.70 7.00
CA GLY A 48 -8.46 9.35 5.57
C GLY A 48 -7.76 10.39 4.69
N ILE A 49 -7.92 11.69 4.97
CA ILE A 49 -7.12 12.74 4.30
C ILE A 49 -5.62 12.56 4.59
N GLY A 50 -5.26 12.22 5.82
CA GLY A 50 -3.89 11.90 6.19
C GLY A 50 -3.32 10.75 5.35
N ASN A 51 -4.11 9.68 5.16
CA ASN A 51 -3.73 8.56 4.30
C ASN A 51 -3.49 9.01 2.84
N LEU A 52 -4.41 9.80 2.26
CA LEU A 52 -4.24 10.34 0.91
C LEU A 52 -2.96 11.18 0.77
N VAL A 53 -2.65 12.03 1.75
CA VAL A 53 -1.41 12.84 1.75
C VAL A 53 -0.16 11.95 1.79
N VAL A 54 -0.16 10.90 2.61
CA VAL A 54 0.96 9.95 2.68
C VAL A 54 1.21 9.31 1.32
N VAL A 55 0.15 8.87 0.64
CA VAL A 55 0.26 8.28 -0.69
C VAL A 55 0.86 9.26 -1.70
N GLN A 56 0.41 10.52 -1.67
CA GLN A 56 0.95 11.57 -2.55
C GLN A 56 2.46 11.76 -2.33
N LEU A 57 2.93 11.71 -1.08
CA LEU A 57 4.35 11.75 -0.75
C LEU A 57 5.09 10.51 -1.25
N CYS A 58 4.49 9.32 -1.18
CA CYS A 58 5.06 8.09 -1.72
C CYS A 58 5.24 8.18 -3.24
N TYR A 59 4.26 8.69 -3.98
CA TYR A 59 4.41 8.88 -5.44
C TYR A 59 5.48 9.90 -5.78
N CYS A 60 5.54 11.03 -5.05
CA CYS A 60 6.60 12.02 -5.23
C CYS A 60 7.97 11.38 -5.00
N TYR A 61 8.13 10.65 -3.89
CA TYR A 61 9.37 9.96 -3.58
C TYR A 61 9.77 8.97 -4.69
N MET A 62 8.83 8.15 -5.15
CA MET A 62 9.06 7.22 -6.25
C MET A 62 9.49 7.94 -7.53
N PHE A 63 8.83 9.03 -7.88
CA PHE A 63 9.22 9.86 -9.03
C PHE A 63 10.66 10.38 -8.86
N MET A 64 11.01 10.87 -7.66
CA MET A 64 12.34 11.39 -7.35
C MET A 64 13.43 10.33 -7.44
N VAL A 65 13.17 9.11 -6.95
CA VAL A 65 14.09 7.97 -7.09
C VAL A 65 14.24 7.57 -8.56
N ASN A 66 13.16 7.66 -9.34
CA ASN A 66 13.15 7.19 -10.72
C ASN A 66 13.75 8.15 -11.75
N TYR A 67 13.66 9.47 -11.53
CA TYR A 67 14.03 10.47 -12.55
C TYR A 67 15.02 11.53 -12.06
N ALA A 68 15.30 11.59 -10.77
CA ALA A 68 16.16 12.61 -10.20
C ALA A 68 17.13 12.04 -9.15
N ALA A 69 17.49 10.76 -9.29
CA ALA A 69 18.47 10.09 -8.43
C ALA A 69 19.86 10.75 -8.51
N ASP A 70 20.29 11.12 -9.71
CA ASP A 70 21.64 11.66 -9.99
C ASP A 70 21.73 13.19 -9.84
N LYS A 71 20.63 13.86 -9.49
CA LYS A 71 20.57 15.33 -9.39
C LYS A 71 20.90 15.78 -7.97
N ASN A 72 21.34 17.04 -7.83
CA ASN A 72 21.65 17.60 -6.51
C ASN A 72 20.40 17.72 -5.61
N ASN A 73 20.60 17.78 -4.29
CA ASN A 73 19.50 17.75 -3.33
C ASN A 73 18.52 18.94 -3.47
N MET A 74 19.02 20.12 -3.85
CA MET A 74 18.16 21.29 -4.06
C MET A 74 17.24 21.11 -5.29
N TYR A 75 17.78 20.61 -6.41
CA TYR A 75 16.98 20.26 -7.58
C TYR A 75 15.94 19.20 -7.21
N ARG A 76 16.34 18.20 -6.41
CA ARG A 76 15.40 17.17 -5.95
C ARG A 76 14.25 17.74 -5.14
N LEU A 77 14.54 18.66 -4.22
CA LEU A 77 13.50 19.35 -3.44
C LEU A 77 12.59 20.20 -4.34
N LEU A 78 13.15 20.97 -5.27
CA LEU A 78 12.37 21.78 -6.21
C LEU A 78 11.47 20.92 -7.09
N MET A 79 12.01 19.81 -7.63
CA MET A 79 11.22 18.86 -8.41
C MET A 79 10.12 18.23 -7.59
N ALA A 80 10.39 17.81 -6.35
CA ALA A 80 9.35 17.28 -5.46
C ALA A 80 8.23 18.29 -5.22
N LEU A 81 8.54 19.57 -5.01
CA LEU A 81 7.54 20.63 -4.83
C LEU A 81 6.71 20.89 -6.10
N ILE A 82 7.33 20.82 -7.29
CA ILE A 82 6.64 20.97 -8.58
C ILE A 82 5.74 19.77 -8.87
N VAL A 83 6.19 18.57 -8.50
CA VAL A 83 5.52 17.30 -8.78
C VAL A 83 4.39 17.02 -7.79
N LEU A 84 4.49 17.51 -6.55
CA LEU A 84 3.47 17.32 -5.50
C LEU A 84 2.03 17.67 -5.91
N PRO A 85 1.72 18.81 -6.54
CA PRO A 85 0.34 19.09 -6.99
C PRO A 85 -0.16 18.15 -8.09
N ILE A 86 0.75 17.46 -8.79
CA ILE A 86 0.45 16.53 -9.88
C ILE A 86 0.51 15.08 -9.36
N SER A 87 0.81 14.87 -8.08
CA SER A 87 1.05 13.54 -7.53
C SER A 87 -0.09 12.53 -7.72
N PRO A 88 -1.39 12.90 -7.71
CA PRO A 88 -2.45 11.93 -7.97
C PRO A 88 -2.39 11.32 -9.37
N PHE A 89 -1.74 12.00 -10.32
CA PHE A 89 -1.55 11.52 -11.69
C PHE A 89 -0.23 10.77 -11.90
N LEU A 90 0.65 10.73 -10.90
CA LEU A 90 1.96 10.11 -11.03
C LEU A 90 1.94 8.61 -11.32
N PRO A 91 1.03 7.78 -10.78
CA PRO A 91 0.94 6.37 -11.17
C PRO A 91 0.75 6.21 -12.68
N PHE A 92 -0.10 7.05 -13.29
CA PHE A 92 -0.32 7.07 -14.73
C PHE A 92 0.89 7.60 -15.48
N ILE A 93 1.55 8.65 -15.00
CA ILE A 93 2.77 9.19 -15.64
C ILE A 93 3.88 8.14 -15.62
N LEU A 94 4.11 7.48 -14.49
CA LEU A 94 5.08 6.40 -14.32
C LEU A 94 4.78 5.26 -15.30
N TYR A 95 3.52 4.80 -15.32
CA TYR A 95 3.07 3.79 -16.28
C TYR A 95 3.33 4.22 -17.73
N TRP A 96 2.91 5.43 -18.11
CA TRP A 96 3.05 5.91 -19.49
C TRP A 96 4.51 6.04 -19.92
N THR A 97 5.42 6.38 -19.01
CA THR A 97 6.85 6.49 -19.34
C THR A 97 7.49 5.14 -19.63
N THR A 98 6.86 4.03 -19.24
CA THR A 98 7.32 2.68 -19.59
C THR A 98 6.86 2.20 -20.97
N LEU A 99 5.91 2.91 -21.60
CA LEU A 99 5.48 2.58 -22.97
C LEU A 99 6.55 3.03 -23.99
N PRO A 100 6.83 2.22 -25.03
CA PRO A 100 7.75 2.61 -26.10
C PRO A 100 7.21 3.82 -26.87
N ASP A 101 8.12 4.68 -27.34
CA ASP A 101 7.85 5.84 -28.21
C ASP A 101 6.87 6.90 -27.66
N ASN A 102 6.83 7.08 -26.34
CA ASN A 102 5.95 8.07 -25.73
C ASN A 102 6.48 9.52 -25.84
N SER A 103 5.61 10.45 -26.23
CA SER A 103 5.84 11.90 -26.19
C SER A 103 6.30 12.45 -24.82
N LEU A 104 5.87 11.84 -23.71
CA LEU A 104 6.32 12.22 -22.37
C LEU A 104 7.81 11.95 -22.17
N LEU A 105 8.35 10.91 -22.81
CA LEU A 105 9.78 10.60 -22.74
C LEU A 105 10.60 11.72 -23.41
N VAL A 106 10.11 12.29 -24.52
CA VAL A 106 10.71 13.46 -25.17
C VAL A 106 10.69 14.68 -24.24
N LEU A 107 9.59 14.88 -23.49
CA LEU A 107 9.50 15.94 -22.49
C LEU A 107 10.51 15.72 -21.36
N PHE A 108 10.62 14.51 -20.84
CA PHE A 108 11.54 14.19 -19.75
C PHE A 108 13.00 14.35 -20.19
N HIS A 109 13.30 14.01 -21.44
CA HIS A 109 14.63 14.24 -22.01
C HIS A 109 14.93 15.75 -22.14
N LYS A 110 13.94 16.56 -22.53
CA LYS A 110 14.08 18.03 -22.56
C LYS A 110 14.29 18.64 -21.18
N LEU A 111 13.72 18.03 -20.14
CA LEU A 111 13.86 18.45 -18.74
C LEU A 111 15.11 17.86 -18.06
N ASP A 112 15.92 17.07 -18.78
CA ASP A 112 17.10 16.39 -18.24
C ASP A 112 16.75 15.48 -17.03
N LEU A 113 15.57 14.85 -17.08
CA LEU A 113 15.03 13.95 -16.05
C LEU A 113 15.28 12.46 -16.33
N LEU A 114 15.82 12.11 -17.50
CA LEU A 114 16.12 10.73 -17.83
C LEU A 114 17.56 10.38 -17.45
N THR A 115 17.71 9.41 -16.56
CA THR A 115 19.01 8.81 -16.23
C THR A 115 19.52 8.00 -17.41
N ASN A 116 20.80 8.13 -17.74
CA ASN A 116 21.44 7.42 -18.86
C ASN A 116 21.27 5.88 -18.77
N GLU A 117 21.18 5.31 -17.56
CA GLU A 117 20.95 3.88 -17.35
C GLU A 117 19.56 3.42 -17.82
N LYS A 118 18.51 4.23 -17.62
CA LYS A 118 17.16 3.89 -18.08
C LYS A 118 17.03 3.97 -19.60
N VAL A 119 17.74 4.91 -20.21
CA VAL A 119 17.86 4.99 -21.68
C VAL A 119 18.55 3.74 -22.24
N ALA A 120 19.56 3.22 -21.52
CA ALA A 120 20.25 2.00 -21.92
C ALA A 120 19.40 0.72 -21.75
N MET A 121 18.51 0.68 -20.74
CA MET A 121 17.60 -0.46 -20.51
C MET A 121 16.39 -0.47 -21.46
N GLY A 122 15.91 0.69 -21.91
CA GLY A 122 14.75 0.78 -22.82
C GLY A 122 14.98 0.21 -24.24
N PHE A 123 16.23 -0.08 -24.60
CA PHE A 123 16.58 -0.74 -25.87
C PHE A 123 17.28 -2.06 -25.57
N PRO A 124 16.54 -3.18 -25.37
CA PRO A 124 17.16 -4.48 -25.22
C PRO A 124 17.98 -4.76 -26.48
N ASN A 125 19.31 -4.75 -26.32
CA ASN A 125 20.23 -5.13 -27.38
C ASN A 125 19.98 -6.61 -27.65
N LYS A 126 19.25 -6.88 -28.74
CA LYS A 126 18.54 -8.13 -29.09
C LYS A 126 19.42 -9.38 -29.30
N ARG A 127 20.63 -9.45 -28.75
CA ARG A 127 21.60 -10.53 -29.02
C ARG A 127 21.83 -11.42 -27.80
N ASN A 128 21.23 -12.62 -27.87
CA ASN A 128 21.69 -13.86 -27.24
C ASN A 128 21.59 -14.05 -25.72
N LYS A 129 20.45 -13.75 -25.09
CA LYS A 129 20.18 -14.25 -23.73
C LYS A 129 19.16 -15.40 -23.75
N GLU A 130 19.54 -16.47 -23.06
CA GLU A 130 18.82 -17.74 -22.91
C GLU A 130 17.39 -17.56 -22.33
N ASN A 131 16.49 -18.50 -22.66
CA ASN A 131 15.04 -18.40 -22.40
C ASN A 131 14.64 -18.21 -20.91
N VAL A 132 15.47 -18.61 -19.95
CA VAL A 132 15.15 -18.45 -18.50
C VAL A 132 15.35 -17.00 -18.05
N THR A 133 16.31 -16.28 -18.63
CA THR A 133 16.51 -14.84 -18.39
C THR A 133 15.34 -14.02 -18.91
N TYR A 134 14.71 -14.43 -20.01
CA TYR A 134 13.63 -13.68 -20.65
C TYR A 134 12.38 -13.52 -19.77
N ILE A 135 11.95 -14.58 -19.09
CA ILE A 135 10.76 -14.53 -18.23
C ILE A 135 11.01 -13.60 -17.04
N ASN A 136 12.18 -13.70 -16.40
CA ASN A 136 12.51 -12.84 -15.27
C ASN A 136 12.65 -11.37 -15.70
N GLU A 137 13.26 -11.10 -16.87
CA GLU A 137 13.35 -9.75 -17.42
C GLU A 137 11.96 -9.16 -17.70
N GLN A 138 11.04 -9.93 -18.31
CA GLN A 138 9.65 -9.48 -18.50
C GLN A 138 8.90 -9.23 -17.19
N ILE A 139 9.14 -10.03 -16.16
CA ILE A 139 8.51 -9.84 -14.84
C ILE A 139 9.01 -8.55 -14.21
N VAL A 140 10.32 -8.28 -14.27
CA VAL A 140 10.92 -7.06 -13.73
C VAL A 140 10.41 -5.83 -14.48
N GLU A 141 10.37 -5.86 -15.81
CA GLU A 141 9.83 -4.77 -16.63
C GLU A 141 8.36 -4.46 -16.28
N ARG A 142 7.54 -5.49 -16.10
CA ARG A 142 6.13 -5.31 -15.70
C ARG A 142 5.99 -4.79 -14.29
N LEU A 143 6.84 -5.23 -13.38
CA LEU A 143 6.84 -4.78 -11.99
C LEU A 143 7.20 -3.29 -11.94
N ASP A 144 8.24 -2.88 -12.67
CA ASP A 144 8.67 -1.48 -12.74
C ASP A 144 7.59 -0.60 -13.38
N ALA A 145 6.93 -1.07 -14.45
CA ALA A 145 5.82 -0.37 -15.10
C ALA A 145 4.61 -0.17 -14.17
N ASN A 146 4.31 -1.15 -13.33
CA ASN A 146 3.13 -1.15 -12.46
C ASN A 146 3.45 -0.74 -11.02
N LEU A 147 4.69 -0.38 -10.69
CA LEU A 147 5.11 -0.09 -9.32
C LEU A 147 4.26 1.04 -8.70
N GLY A 148 3.91 2.07 -9.48
CA GLY A 148 3.03 3.16 -9.05
C GLY A 148 1.67 2.66 -8.59
N PHE A 149 1.06 1.81 -9.40
CA PHE A 149 -0.22 1.16 -9.11
C PHE A 149 -0.13 0.22 -7.90
N VAL A 150 0.97 -0.50 -7.73
CA VAL A 150 1.19 -1.36 -6.55
C VAL A 150 1.24 -0.52 -5.27
N VAL A 151 2.02 0.57 -5.28
CA VAL A 151 2.10 1.48 -4.12
C VAL A 151 0.75 2.07 -3.79
N GLU A 152 -0.04 2.45 -4.80
CA GLU A 152 -1.43 2.87 -4.60
C GLU A 152 -2.28 1.80 -3.91
N ALA A 153 -2.26 0.55 -4.37
CA ALA A 153 -3.07 -0.51 -3.77
C ALA A 153 -2.74 -0.72 -2.29
N PHE A 154 -1.44 -0.71 -1.94
CA PHE A 154 -0.99 -1.04 -0.59
C PHE A 154 -0.99 0.15 0.37
N VAL A 155 -0.72 1.36 -0.11
CA VAL A 155 -0.59 2.56 0.72
C VAL A 155 -1.89 3.36 0.72
N GLU A 156 -2.66 3.34 -0.36
CA GLU A 156 -3.92 4.07 -0.48
C GLU A 156 -5.11 3.15 -0.22
N ALA A 157 -5.42 2.31 -1.21
CA ALA A 157 -6.68 1.58 -1.28
C ALA A 157 -6.88 0.69 -0.05
N PHE A 158 -5.84 -0.06 0.32
CA PHE A 158 -5.93 -0.98 1.45
C PHE A 158 -6.16 -0.26 2.79
N PRO A 159 -5.31 0.66 3.28
CA PRO A 159 -5.59 1.39 4.51
C PRO A 159 -6.91 2.15 4.48
N GLN A 160 -7.27 2.74 3.34
CA GLN A 160 -8.49 3.51 3.18
C GLN A 160 -9.75 2.65 3.32
N SER A 161 -9.78 1.47 2.71
CA SER A 161 -10.91 0.54 2.88
C SER A 161 -11.06 0.03 4.31
N LEU A 162 -9.96 -0.16 5.05
CA LEU A 162 -10.01 -0.52 6.46
C LEU A 162 -10.62 0.62 7.30
N ILE A 163 -10.18 1.87 7.08
CA ILE A 163 -10.75 3.05 7.75
C ILE A 163 -12.25 3.14 7.48
N GLN A 164 -12.66 2.95 6.23
CA GLN A 164 -14.06 3.00 5.83
C GLN A 164 -14.90 1.89 6.46
N SER A 165 -14.36 0.67 6.54
CA SER A 165 -15.02 -0.45 7.21
C SER A 165 -15.19 -0.19 8.70
N ILE A 166 -14.14 0.29 9.39
CA ILE A 166 -14.21 0.66 10.81
C ILE A 166 -15.28 1.74 11.02
N ALA A 167 -15.31 2.78 10.18
CA ALA A 167 -16.28 3.85 10.27
C ALA A 167 -17.72 3.35 10.02
N LEU A 168 -17.92 2.44 9.07
CA LEU A 168 -19.23 1.82 8.78
C LEU A 168 -19.77 1.09 10.02
N ILE A 169 -18.92 0.33 10.70
CA ILE A 169 -19.27 -0.48 11.87
C ILE A 169 -19.51 0.42 13.07
N TYR A 170 -18.60 1.37 13.31
CA TYR A 170 -18.68 2.29 14.42
C TYR A 170 -19.91 3.21 14.35
N THR A 171 -20.26 3.70 13.16
CA THR A 171 -21.42 4.58 12.99
C THR A 171 -22.73 3.82 12.85
N SER A 172 -22.68 2.52 12.50
CA SER A 172 -23.86 1.69 12.17
C SER A 172 -24.75 2.30 11.08
N GLN A 173 -24.20 3.20 10.26
CA GLN A 173 -24.92 3.87 9.17
C GLN A 173 -24.54 3.22 7.85
N PHE A 174 -25.47 2.43 7.32
CA PHE A 174 -25.31 1.81 6.01
C PHE A 174 -25.43 2.87 4.93
N ASN A 175 -24.33 3.16 4.23
CA ASN A 175 -24.35 3.97 3.01
C ASN A 175 -23.84 3.13 1.82
N PRO A 176 -24.60 3.02 0.72
CA PRO A 176 -24.16 2.27 -0.46
C PRO A 176 -22.85 2.79 -1.06
N VAL A 177 -22.56 4.09 -0.97
CA VAL A 177 -21.31 4.68 -1.46
C VAL A 177 -20.11 4.16 -0.67
N LYS A 178 -20.21 4.11 0.66
CA LYS A 178 -19.15 3.56 1.53
C LYS A 178 -18.86 2.09 1.19
N ILE A 179 -19.91 1.31 0.93
CA ILE A 179 -19.75 -0.11 0.58
C ILE A 179 -19.17 -0.28 -0.83
N LEU A 180 -19.62 0.52 -1.79
CA LEU A 180 -19.06 0.50 -3.13
C LEU A 180 -17.57 0.86 -3.11
N SER A 181 -17.17 1.86 -2.31
CA SER A 181 -15.77 2.25 -2.12
C SER A 181 -14.94 1.10 -1.54
N ILE A 182 -15.42 0.42 -0.49
CA ILE A 182 -14.74 -0.76 0.09
C ILE A 182 -14.60 -1.88 -0.96
N MET A 183 -15.64 -2.14 -1.75
CA MET A 183 -15.61 -3.19 -2.78
C MET A 183 -14.68 -2.83 -3.94
N LEU A 184 -14.66 -1.57 -4.38
CA LEU A 184 -13.76 -1.10 -5.43
C LEU A 184 -12.31 -1.17 -4.98
N SER A 185 -12.00 -0.76 -3.76
CA SER A 185 -10.65 -0.87 -3.20
C SER A 185 -10.18 -2.33 -3.11
N LEU A 186 -11.07 -3.25 -2.69
CA LEU A 186 -10.78 -4.68 -2.70
C LEU A 186 -10.51 -5.21 -4.12
N ILE A 187 -11.34 -4.85 -5.10
CA ILE A 187 -11.15 -5.23 -6.50
C ILE A 187 -9.84 -4.64 -7.05
N ASN A 188 -9.54 -3.38 -6.73
CA ASN A 188 -8.34 -2.67 -7.14
C ASN A 188 -7.09 -3.39 -6.63
N LEU A 189 -7.06 -3.68 -5.33
CA LEU A 189 -5.99 -4.43 -4.68
C LEU A 189 -5.81 -5.83 -5.31
N VAL A 190 -6.89 -6.61 -5.47
CA VAL A 190 -6.83 -7.96 -6.06
C VAL A 190 -6.30 -7.92 -7.49
N THR A 191 -6.78 -6.96 -8.29
CA THR A 191 -6.34 -6.79 -9.68
C THR A 191 -4.83 -6.51 -9.75
N LYS A 192 -4.33 -5.64 -8.88
CA LYS A 192 -2.91 -5.26 -8.83
C LYS A 192 -2.03 -6.37 -8.26
N LEU A 193 -2.52 -7.13 -7.28
CA LEU A 193 -1.85 -8.32 -6.76
C LEU A 193 -1.76 -9.43 -7.81
N PHE A 194 -2.82 -9.62 -8.60
CA PHE A 194 -2.83 -10.61 -9.69
C PHE A 194 -1.72 -10.33 -10.71
N MET A 195 -1.45 -9.05 -11.01
CA MET A 195 -0.32 -8.65 -11.85
C MET A 195 1.04 -9.01 -11.24
N TYR A 196 1.15 -9.11 -9.92
CA TYR A 196 2.39 -9.38 -9.18
C TYR A 196 2.70 -10.88 -8.98
N PHE A 197 1.74 -11.77 -9.24
CA PHE A 197 1.97 -13.22 -9.18
C PHE A 197 2.04 -13.85 -10.59
N PRO A 198 3.01 -13.48 -11.45
CA PRO A 198 3.21 -14.13 -12.73
C PRO A 198 3.82 -15.51 -12.51
N SER A 199 2.99 -16.50 -12.21
CA SER A 199 3.40 -17.90 -12.29
C SER A 199 3.06 -18.47 -13.66
N LEU A 200 3.95 -19.27 -14.24
CA LEU A 200 3.71 -20.02 -15.48
C LEU A 200 2.41 -20.84 -15.44
N HIS A 201 2.02 -21.29 -14.24
CA HIS A 201 0.79 -22.03 -14.01
C HIS A 201 -0.30 -21.13 -13.46
N LEU A 202 -1.33 -20.85 -14.26
CA LEU A 202 -2.50 -20.05 -13.85
C LEU A 202 -3.08 -20.51 -12.50
N SER A 203 -3.11 -21.82 -12.22
CA SER A 203 -3.61 -22.37 -10.96
C SER A 203 -2.83 -21.88 -9.72
N LEU A 204 -1.50 -21.73 -9.81
CA LEU A 204 -0.69 -21.24 -8.70
C LEU A 204 -0.90 -19.73 -8.50
N SER A 205 -0.99 -18.96 -9.58
CA SER A 205 -1.29 -17.53 -9.54
C SER A 205 -2.66 -17.29 -8.92
N LEU A 206 -3.68 -18.05 -9.33
CA LEU A 206 -5.02 -18.01 -8.74
C LEU A 206 -5.00 -18.42 -7.27
N PHE A 207 -4.30 -19.50 -6.90
CA PHE A 207 -4.18 -19.92 -5.52
C PHE A 207 -3.55 -18.84 -4.63
N ASN A 208 -2.46 -18.22 -5.08
CA ASN A 208 -1.81 -17.12 -4.37
C ASN A 208 -2.75 -15.90 -4.27
N CYS A 209 -3.43 -15.55 -5.36
CA CYS A 209 -4.39 -14.45 -5.40
C CYS A 209 -5.55 -14.69 -4.41
N PHE A 210 -6.15 -15.88 -4.41
CA PHE A 210 -7.20 -16.26 -3.46
C PHE A 210 -6.70 -16.30 -2.02
N SER A 211 -5.47 -16.74 -1.78
CA SER A 211 -4.88 -16.71 -0.45
C SER A 211 -4.78 -15.28 0.05
N VAL A 212 -4.24 -14.36 -0.76
CA VAL A 212 -4.18 -12.95 -0.39
C VAL A 212 -5.57 -12.32 -0.25
N LEU A 213 -6.55 -12.69 -1.07
CA LEU A 213 -7.93 -12.22 -0.92
C LEU A 213 -8.56 -12.72 0.38
N CYS A 214 -8.42 -14.01 0.71
CA CYS A 214 -8.89 -14.60 1.97
C CYS A 214 -8.24 -13.90 3.17
N ASP A 215 -6.96 -13.60 3.04
CA ASP A 215 -6.20 -12.86 4.03
C ASP A 215 -6.80 -11.46 4.27
N HIS A 216 -7.05 -10.72 3.19
CA HIS A 216 -7.68 -9.41 3.26
C HIS A 216 -9.08 -9.46 3.85
N VAL A 217 -9.94 -10.37 3.40
CA VAL A 217 -11.29 -10.55 3.95
C VAL A 217 -11.23 -10.94 5.42
N GLY A 218 -10.31 -11.81 5.81
CA GLY A 218 -10.07 -12.18 7.21
C GLY A 218 -9.79 -10.96 8.07
N MET A 219 -9.00 -10.01 7.56
CA MET A 219 -8.72 -8.76 8.26
C MET A 219 -9.94 -7.87 8.45
N PHE A 220 -10.83 -7.76 7.46
CA PHE A 220 -12.11 -7.08 7.64
C PHE A 220 -12.96 -7.75 8.72
N VAL A 221 -13.03 -9.08 8.76
CA VAL A 221 -13.77 -9.82 9.79
C VAL A 221 -13.21 -9.55 11.19
N ILE A 222 -11.88 -9.51 11.33
CA ILE A 222 -11.21 -9.18 12.60
C ILE A 222 -11.58 -7.77 13.03
N LEU A 223 -11.49 -6.78 12.13
CA LEU A 223 -11.89 -5.41 12.43
C LEU A 223 -13.35 -5.33 12.84
N CYS A 224 -14.24 -6.03 12.13
CA CYS A 224 -15.64 -6.12 12.52
C CYS A 224 -15.81 -6.62 13.93
N TRP A 225 -15.06 -7.65 14.31
CA TRP A 225 -15.15 -8.24 15.65
C TRP A 225 -14.56 -7.33 16.74
N VAL A 226 -13.42 -6.69 16.46
CA VAL A 226 -12.75 -5.77 17.39
C VAL A 226 -13.61 -4.53 17.68
N PHE A 227 -14.25 -3.99 16.64
CA PHE A 227 -15.05 -2.77 16.72
C PHE A 227 -16.56 -3.02 16.90
N LEU A 228 -17.00 -4.27 17.03
CA LEU A 228 -18.39 -4.59 17.35
C LEU A 228 -18.71 -4.12 18.77
N ALA A 229 -19.41 -2.98 18.88
CA ALA A 229 -19.94 -2.53 20.16
C ALA A 229 -21.12 -3.45 20.55
N PRO A 230 -21.09 -4.12 21.72
CA PRO A 230 -22.23 -4.89 22.17
C PRO A 230 -23.41 -3.94 22.41
N THR A 231 -24.49 -4.12 21.66
CA THR A 231 -25.72 -3.35 21.85
C THR A 231 -26.30 -3.74 23.21
N TYR A 232 -26.27 -2.82 24.17
CA TYR A 232 -26.81 -3.05 25.52
C TYR A 232 -28.31 -3.38 25.45
N THR A 233 -28.66 -4.64 25.57
CA THR A 233 -30.04 -5.09 25.75
C THR A 233 -30.39 -5.09 27.23
N GLY A 234 -30.45 -3.89 27.85
CA GLY A 234 -31.19 -3.60 29.09
C GLY A 234 -30.85 -4.35 30.39
N ASN A 235 -30.08 -5.43 30.37
CA ASN A 235 -29.77 -6.24 31.54
C ASN A 235 -28.49 -5.70 32.19
N HIS A 236 -28.67 -4.97 33.30
CA HIS A 236 -27.61 -4.31 34.08
C HIS A 236 -26.45 -5.21 34.54
N LEU A 237 -26.55 -6.54 34.42
CA LEU A 237 -25.54 -7.50 34.87
C LEU A 237 -24.41 -7.75 33.87
N GLU A 238 -24.56 -7.39 32.58
CA GLU A 238 -23.47 -7.48 31.59
C GLU A 238 -22.60 -6.21 31.54
N ALA A 239 -22.91 -5.22 32.39
CA ALA A 239 -22.17 -3.96 32.48
C ALA A 239 -20.74 -4.06 33.00
N SER A 240 -20.38 -5.21 33.58
CA SER A 240 -19.07 -5.45 34.19
C SER A 240 -17.99 -5.88 33.20
N PHE A 241 -18.32 -6.10 31.92
CA PHE A 241 -17.33 -6.40 30.88
C PHE A 241 -16.73 -5.15 30.20
N PHE A 242 -17.14 -3.94 30.61
CA PHE A 242 -16.53 -2.71 30.14
C PHE A 242 -15.29 -2.39 30.98
N THR A 243 -14.16 -2.25 30.29
CA THR A 243 -12.85 -2.02 30.88
C THR A 243 -12.41 -0.55 30.71
N THR A 244 -11.28 -0.21 31.32
CA THR A 244 -10.73 1.15 31.47
C THR A 244 -10.55 1.97 30.19
N PHE A 245 -10.61 1.34 29.00
CA PHE A 245 -10.44 1.99 27.69
C PHE A 245 -11.75 2.27 26.92
N GLY A 246 -12.90 2.33 27.61
CA GLY A 246 -14.16 2.74 27.01
C GLY A 246 -14.94 1.61 26.33
N ASN A 247 -15.69 1.93 25.26
CA ASN A 247 -16.67 1.04 24.61
C ASN A 247 -16.06 -0.09 23.74
N VAL A 248 -14.79 -0.45 23.96
CA VAL A 248 -14.11 -1.51 23.21
C VAL A 248 -14.24 -2.82 23.97
N SER A 249 -14.58 -3.91 23.27
CA SER A 249 -14.64 -5.24 23.89
C SER A 249 -13.31 -5.64 24.52
N TRP A 250 -13.33 -6.47 25.57
CA TRP A 250 -12.11 -7.01 26.19
C TRP A 250 -11.19 -7.68 25.17
N PHE A 251 -11.77 -8.44 24.22
CA PHE A 251 -11.01 -9.04 23.14
C PHE A 251 -10.37 -8.00 22.22
N GLY A 252 -11.08 -6.92 21.90
CA GLY A 252 -10.51 -5.79 21.17
C GLY A 252 -9.33 -5.16 21.92
N GLN A 253 -9.41 -5.02 23.23
CA GLN A 253 -8.31 -4.48 24.04
C GLN A 253 -7.11 -5.43 24.14
N LEU A 254 -7.35 -6.74 24.29
CA LEU A 254 -6.28 -7.73 24.20
C LEU A 254 -5.60 -7.71 22.83
N TRP A 255 -6.40 -7.57 21.77
CA TRP A 255 -5.88 -7.42 20.42
C TRP A 255 -5.05 -6.14 20.27
N PHE A 256 -5.55 -4.99 20.73
CA PHE A 256 -4.79 -3.74 20.75
C PHE A 256 -3.49 -3.84 21.56
N CYS A 257 -3.51 -4.51 22.71
CA CYS A 257 -2.33 -4.73 23.54
C CYS A 257 -1.31 -5.63 22.83
N LYS A 258 -1.77 -6.75 22.26
CA LYS A 258 -0.95 -7.66 21.45
C LYS A 258 -0.30 -6.91 20.29
N ILE A 259 -1.11 -6.16 19.54
CA ILE A 259 -0.65 -5.27 18.47
C ILE A 259 0.40 -4.33 19.05
N PHE A 260 0.07 -3.50 20.03
CA PHE A 260 1.01 -2.53 20.59
C PHE A 260 2.34 -3.15 21.00
N VAL A 261 2.34 -4.30 21.70
CA VAL A 261 3.57 -4.97 22.16
C VAL A 261 4.36 -5.59 21.02
N CYS A 262 3.74 -6.40 20.16
CA CYS A 262 4.44 -7.04 19.04
C CYS A 262 4.94 -6.01 18.01
N ASN A 263 4.16 -4.94 17.85
CA ASN A 263 4.35 -3.95 16.81
C ASN A 263 5.36 -2.91 17.22
N SER A 264 5.34 -2.43 18.47
CA SER A 264 6.38 -1.54 18.97
C SER A 264 7.77 -2.19 18.85
N LEU A 265 7.89 -3.49 19.08
CA LEU A 265 9.17 -4.21 18.90
C LEU A 265 9.63 -4.28 17.44
N LEU A 266 8.73 -4.64 16.51
CA LEU A 266 9.08 -4.74 15.09
C LEU A 266 9.33 -3.36 14.47
N ALA A 267 8.52 -2.40 14.88
CA ALA A 267 8.60 -1.02 14.44
C ALA A 267 9.79 -0.27 15.08
N LEU A 268 10.32 -0.70 16.22
CA LEU A 268 11.63 -0.23 16.70
C LEU A 268 12.79 -0.93 15.96
N SER A 269 12.66 -2.23 15.67
CA SER A 269 13.78 -3.01 15.10
C SER A 269 14.07 -2.70 13.64
N LEU A 270 13.05 -2.52 12.77
CA LEU A 270 13.26 -2.20 11.35
C LEU A 270 14.00 -0.88 11.12
N PRO A 271 13.60 0.25 11.74
CA PRO A 271 14.36 1.49 11.74
C PRO A 271 15.77 1.33 12.25
N LEU A 272 15.98 0.60 13.35
CA LEU A 272 17.31 0.37 13.89
C LEU A 272 18.21 -0.37 12.88
N ILE A 273 17.67 -1.38 12.18
CA ILE A 273 18.38 -2.09 11.11
C ILE A 273 18.68 -1.15 9.93
N PHE A 274 17.71 -0.33 9.51
CA PHE A 274 17.87 0.58 8.38
C PHE A 274 18.86 1.70 8.68
N CYS A 275 18.72 2.35 9.84
CA CYS A 275 19.67 3.32 10.39
C CYS A 275 21.06 2.69 10.54
N GLY A 276 21.15 1.44 10.99
CA GLY A 276 22.39 0.67 11.04
C GLY A 276 23.03 0.54 9.65
N LYS A 277 22.26 0.10 8.64
CA LYS A 277 22.73 -0.03 7.25
C LYS A 277 23.20 1.31 6.67
N ILE A 278 22.45 2.37 6.89
CA ILE A 278 22.83 3.71 6.43
C ILE A 278 24.07 4.20 7.15
N ALA A 279 24.13 4.06 8.47
CA ALA A 279 25.30 4.43 9.26
C ALA A 279 26.54 3.66 8.79
N THR A 280 26.41 2.37 8.49
CA THR A 280 27.52 1.57 7.91
C THR A 280 27.92 2.05 6.52
N LYS A 281 26.95 2.47 5.68
CA LYS A 281 27.25 3.02 4.35
C LYS A 281 27.96 4.37 4.43
N ILE A 282 27.46 5.27 5.27
CA ILE A 282 28.09 6.58 5.54
C ILE A 282 29.49 6.36 6.13
N TYR A 283 29.65 5.46 7.09
CA TYR A 283 30.94 5.14 7.67
C TYR A 283 31.92 4.57 6.63
N ALA A 284 31.47 3.67 5.76
CA ALA A 284 32.28 3.15 4.66
C ALA A 284 32.72 4.25 3.70
N GLU A 285 31.82 5.17 3.32
CA GLU A 285 32.14 6.33 2.47
C GLU A 285 33.12 7.29 3.14
N LEU A 286 33.02 7.50 4.46
CA LEU A 286 33.93 8.34 5.24
C LEU A 286 35.33 7.73 5.39
N VAL A 287 35.41 6.42 5.65
CA VAL A 287 36.69 5.72 5.89
C VAL A 287 37.45 5.42 4.61
N VAL A 288 36.75 5.15 3.49
CA VAL A 288 37.37 4.76 2.21
C VAL A 288 37.82 5.97 1.37
N GLY A 289 37.46 7.19 1.77
CA GLY A 289 38.21 8.39 1.39
C GLY A 289 37.57 9.29 0.32
N ARG A 290 37.13 10.46 0.77
CA ARG A 290 37.28 11.76 0.08
C ARG A 290 37.10 12.88 1.11
N GLU A 291 38.20 13.56 1.44
CA GLU A 291 38.29 14.64 2.44
C GLU A 291 37.59 15.97 2.07
N HIS A 292 36.81 16.05 0.98
CA HIS A 292 36.23 17.32 0.57
C HIS A 292 34.72 17.43 0.82
N LEU A 293 34.41 18.01 1.99
CA LEU A 293 33.43 19.08 2.17
C LEU A 293 31.95 18.78 1.85
N ILE A 294 31.44 17.59 2.18
CA ILE A 294 29.99 17.46 2.34
C ILE A 294 29.61 18.23 3.62
N GLY A 295 28.89 19.34 3.45
CA GLY A 295 28.55 20.25 4.54
C GLY A 295 27.69 19.58 5.60
N ARG A 296 27.96 19.86 6.88
CA ARG A 296 27.21 19.31 8.04
C ARG A 296 25.68 19.45 7.92
N CYS A 297 25.19 20.49 7.22
CA CYS A 297 23.77 20.68 6.92
C CYS A 297 23.17 19.61 6.00
N GLU A 298 23.93 19.15 5.00
CA GLU A 298 23.45 18.15 4.05
C GLU A 298 23.34 16.77 4.73
N HIS A 299 24.27 16.45 5.62
CA HIS A 299 24.18 15.28 6.49
C HIS A 299 22.99 15.36 7.44
N ALA A 300 22.76 16.51 8.09
CA ALA A 300 21.61 16.69 8.97
C ALA A 300 20.29 16.55 8.19
N ALA A 301 20.18 17.11 6.99
CA ALA A 301 19.00 17.00 6.14
C ALA A 301 18.73 15.54 5.70
N ILE A 302 19.77 14.79 5.33
CA ILE A 302 19.65 13.37 4.97
C ILE A 302 19.18 12.56 6.19
N VAL A 303 19.77 12.78 7.36
CA VAL A 303 19.39 12.09 8.61
C VAL A 303 17.95 12.42 9.02
N ILE A 304 17.55 13.69 8.96
CA ILE A 304 16.17 14.12 9.28
C ILE A 304 15.16 13.53 8.29
N THR A 305 15.49 13.55 7.00
CA THR A 305 14.61 12.98 5.95
C THR A 305 14.48 11.46 6.12
N LEU A 306 15.58 10.79 6.46
CA LEU A 306 15.57 9.37 6.77
C LEU A 306 14.80 9.05 8.04
N LEU A 307 14.91 9.89 9.07
CA LEU A 307 14.13 9.75 10.30
C LEU A 307 12.63 9.93 10.01
N LEU A 308 12.26 10.94 9.22
CA LEU A 308 10.87 11.17 8.78
C LEU A 308 10.35 10.02 7.93
N PHE A 309 11.15 9.51 7.00
CA PHE A 309 10.81 8.35 6.19
C PHE A 309 10.68 7.09 7.05
N VAL A 310 11.58 6.89 8.01
CA VAL A 310 11.52 5.83 9.01
C VAL A 310 10.25 5.95 9.84
N VAL A 311 9.86 7.15 10.28
CA VAL A 311 8.63 7.40 11.05
C VAL A 311 7.38 7.20 10.19
N MET A 312 7.40 7.58 8.91
CA MET A 312 6.31 7.28 7.98
C MET A 312 6.22 5.78 7.67
N ALA A 313 7.33 5.11 7.36
CA ALA A 313 7.40 3.67 7.15
C ALA A 313 7.01 2.90 8.42
N PHE A 314 7.34 3.46 9.60
CA PHE A 314 6.87 3.01 10.91
C PHE A 314 5.36 3.20 11.10
N GLY A 315 4.76 4.26 10.56
CA GLY A 315 3.30 4.44 10.62
C GLY A 315 2.57 3.50 9.67
N VAL A 316 3.04 3.42 8.43
CA VAL A 316 2.33 2.80 7.30
C VAL A 316 2.74 1.33 7.11
N GLY A 317 4.05 1.06 7.05
CA GLY A 317 4.60 -0.28 6.78
C GLY A 317 4.38 -1.26 7.93
N SER A 318 4.44 -0.76 9.16
CA SER A 318 3.99 -1.46 10.35
C SER A 318 2.54 -1.92 10.19
N PHE A 319 1.62 -1.00 9.84
CA PHE A 319 0.19 -1.31 9.67
C PHE A 319 -0.05 -2.44 8.67
N VAL A 320 0.65 -2.47 7.53
CA VAL A 320 0.49 -3.53 6.52
C VAL A 320 1.11 -4.87 6.96
N LEU A 321 2.30 -4.86 7.59
CA LEU A 321 2.96 -6.09 8.05
C LEU A 321 2.19 -6.79 9.19
N PHE A 322 1.40 -6.04 9.96
CA PHE A 322 0.54 -6.56 11.02
C PHE A 322 -0.62 -7.40 10.51
N PHE A 323 -1.14 -7.05 9.34
CA PHE A 323 -2.31 -7.72 8.77
C PHE A 323 -1.90 -9.11 8.25
N VAL A 324 -0.75 -9.21 7.56
CA VAL A 324 -0.27 -10.45 6.91
C VAL A 324 0.08 -11.58 7.90
N ILE A 325 0.62 -11.26 9.09
CA ILE A 325 0.99 -12.29 10.09
C ILE A 325 -0.23 -12.78 10.88
N GLU A 326 -1.30 -11.98 10.96
CA GLU A 326 -2.45 -12.25 11.82
C GLU A 326 -3.51 -13.18 11.21
N ILE A 327 -3.60 -13.25 9.89
CA ILE A 327 -4.62 -14.07 9.23
C ILE A 327 -4.64 -15.52 9.73
N PRO A 328 -3.53 -16.29 9.75
CA PRO A 328 -3.61 -17.70 10.16
C PRO A 328 -4.10 -17.87 11.61
N PHE A 329 -3.76 -16.94 12.51
CA PHE A 329 -4.21 -16.99 13.91
C PHE A 329 -5.70 -16.69 14.05
N PHE A 330 -6.19 -15.70 13.32
CA PHE A 330 -7.60 -15.32 13.40
C PHE A 330 -8.52 -16.23 12.60
N SER A 331 -8.06 -16.81 11.49
CA SER A 331 -8.76 -17.89 10.82
C SER A 331 -8.99 -19.08 11.78
N ALA A 332 -8.00 -19.42 12.61
CA ALA A 332 -8.14 -20.48 13.62
C ALA A 332 -9.16 -20.13 14.72
N ILE A 333 -9.16 -18.87 15.20
CA ILE A 333 -10.12 -18.41 16.22
C ILE A 333 -11.54 -18.32 15.65
N ALA A 334 -11.71 -17.79 14.44
CA ALA A 334 -12.99 -17.74 13.74
C ALA A 334 -13.53 -19.16 13.49
N PHE A 335 -12.67 -20.09 13.09
CA PHE A 335 -13.01 -21.50 12.93
C PHE A 335 -13.45 -22.15 14.26
N HIS A 336 -12.77 -21.82 15.36
CA HIS A 336 -13.18 -22.27 16.69
C HIS A 336 -14.55 -21.71 17.09
N PHE A 337 -14.79 -20.42 16.90
CA PHE A 337 -16.09 -19.80 17.18
C PHE A 337 -17.21 -20.36 16.31
N HIS A 338 -16.94 -20.68 15.03
CA HIS A 338 -17.89 -21.38 14.17
C HIS A 338 -18.25 -22.76 14.74
N PHE A 339 -17.28 -23.53 15.21
CA PHE A 339 -17.55 -24.82 15.86
C PHE A 339 -18.37 -24.69 17.14
N VAL A 340 -18.11 -23.66 17.94
CA VAL A 340 -18.85 -23.39 19.18
C VAL A 340 -20.28 -22.92 18.89
N SER A 341 -20.48 -22.08 17.87
CA SER A 341 -21.80 -21.58 17.49
C SER A 341 -22.66 -22.67 16.83
N VAL A 342 -22.10 -23.51 15.96
CA VAL A 342 -22.78 -24.69 15.39
C VAL A 342 -23.26 -25.64 16.50
N LYS A 343 -22.46 -25.84 17.55
CA LYS A 343 -22.89 -26.62 18.72
C LYS A 343 -24.07 -25.94 19.44
N ARG A 344 -24.04 -24.62 19.66
CA ARG A 344 -25.17 -23.90 20.28
C ARG A 344 -26.48 -24.05 19.50
N TYR A 345 -26.43 -23.96 18.17
CA TYR A 345 -27.64 -24.14 17.34
C TYR A 345 -28.19 -25.56 17.35
N LYS A 346 -27.33 -26.58 17.54
CA LYS A 346 -27.77 -27.99 17.69
C LYS A 346 -28.50 -28.29 19.00
N TYR A 347 -28.41 -27.42 20.01
CA TYR A 347 -29.13 -27.57 21.29
C TYR A 347 -30.33 -26.61 21.41
N ALA A 348 -30.53 -25.75 20.41
CA ALA A 348 -31.66 -24.81 20.35
C ALA A 348 -32.78 -25.27 19.39
N LEU A 349 -32.52 -26.34 18.62
CA LEU A 349 -33.48 -27.15 17.88
C LEU A 349 -33.70 -28.45 18.65
#